data_AF-A0A1E1F2G0-F1
#
_entry.id   AF-A0A1E1F2G0-F1
#
_cell.length_a   1.000
_cell.length_b   1.000
_cell.length_c   1.000
_cell.angle_alpha   90.00
_cell.angle_beta   90.00
_cell.angle_gamma   90.00
#
_symmetry.space_group_name_H-M   'P 1'
#
loop_
_entity.id
_entity.type
_entity.pdbx_description
1 polymer ?
#
loop_
_entity_poly.entity_id
_entity_poly.type
_entity_poly.pdbx_seq_one_letter_code
_entity_poly.pdbx_strand_id
1 'polypeptide(L)'
;MAEWTSNTLKRFTSLAVALDMLVSERLTLLSPATWEDRNDIAFLEAYRARRGVRHVFAMCFTQAPETFHHWGVFARGMEGVRVDLDKRALLTSLRDRPCFVWNDVQYKTLDQLDALEAINVYDLPFLKRHAFRDEREFRLLCESDDPAAQRLDVPIDRAWIKGISASPWMPENLFQSIKSAIRALPGCGKLRFQRTTLRENDRWKTAVRKIVDGSIAAGSLPRNPIGPQAGRGGRGQDS
;
A
#
# COMPACT_ATOMS: atom_id res chain seq x y z
N MET A 1 0.78 3.34 23.15
CA MET A 1 0.33 3.12 21.76
C MET A 1 1.32 3.83 20.86
N ALA A 2 2.07 3.13 20.01
CA ALA A 2 3.03 3.77 19.12
C ALA A 2 2.26 4.45 17.98
N GLU A 3 2.23 5.78 18.01
CA GLU A 3 1.62 6.64 17.00
C GLU A 3 2.51 6.60 15.75
N TRP A 4 2.22 5.67 14.84
CA TRP A 4 2.91 5.57 13.56
C TRP A 4 2.34 6.57 12.57
N THR A 5 2.47 7.87 12.84
CA THR A 5 2.05 8.92 11.90
C THR A 5 3.10 9.05 10.80
N SER A 6 3.04 8.14 9.82
CA SER A 6 3.80 8.30 8.58
C SER A 6 3.44 9.65 7.96
N ASN A 7 4.43 10.54 7.81
CA ASN A 7 4.25 11.80 7.10
C ASN A 7 4.10 11.61 5.57
N THR A 8 4.15 10.36 5.10
CA THR A 8 4.00 10.01 3.69
C THR A 8 2.82 9.07 3.49
N LEU A 9 1.91 9.47 2.59
CA LEU A 9 0.87 8.61 2.05
C LEU A 9 1.38 7.97 0.77
N LYS A 10 1.28 6.65 0.64
CA LYS A 10 1.70 5.92 -0.56
C LYS A 10 0.46 5.48 -1.34
N ARG A 11 0.42 5.79 -2.63
CA ARG A 11 -0.65 5.34 -3.54
C ARG A 11 -0.08 4.42 -4.60
N PHE A 12 -0.45 3.16 -4.54
CA PHE A 12 -0.20 2.20 -5.61
C PHE A 12 -1.28 2.38 -6.67
N THR A 13 -0.87 2.58 -7.92
CA THR A 13 -1.76 2.90 -9.03
C THR A 13 -1.08 2.60 -10.38
N SER A 14 -1.74 2.94 -11.49
CA SER A 14 -1.14 2.83 -12.82
C SER A 14 -0.35 4.07 -13.20
N LEU A 15 0.60 3.91 -14.13
CA LEU A 15 1.37 5.01 -14.70
C LEU A 15 0.47 6.10 -15.30
N ALA A 16 -0.61 5.72 -15.99
CA ALA A 16 -1.57 6.65 -16.57
C ALA A 16 -2.21 7.57 -15.51
N VAL A 17 -2.61 7.01 -14.36
CA VAL A 17 -3.19 7.80 -13.26
C VAL A 17 -2.13 8.71 -12.64
N ALA A 18 -0.89 8.23 -12.47
CA ALA A 18 0.20 9.08 -11.98
C ALA A 18 0.56 10.23 -12.95
N LEU A 19 0.47 9.99 -14.26
CA LEU A 19 0.66 11.04 -15.27
C LEU A 19 -0.46 12.09 -15.20
N ASP A 20 -1.73 11.69 -15.05
CA ASP A 20 -2.82 12.65 -14.81
C ASP A 20 -2.57 13.47 -13.54
N MET A 21 -2.11 12.85 -12.45
CA MET A 21 -1.76 13.60 -11.22
C MET A 21 -0.68 14.65 -11.46
N LEU A 22 0.35 14.35 -12.28
CA LEU A 22 1.46 15.26 -12.54
C LEU A 22 1.11 16.37 -13.54
N VAL A 23 0.33 16.04 -14.57
CA VAL A 23 -0.03 16.98 -15.65
C VAL A 23 -1.18 17.88 -15.23
N SER A 24 -2.20 17.30 -14.61
CA SER A 24 -3.42 18.00 -14.19
C SER A 24 -3.34 18.53 -12.76
N GLU A 25 -2.26 18.22 -12.03
CA GLU A 25 -2.02 18.67 -10.64
C GLU A 25 -3.22 18.42 -9.72
N ARG A 26 -3.79 17.19 -9.82
CA ARG A 26 -4.96 16.79 -9.03
C ARG A 26 -4.90 15.35 -8.53
N LEU A 27 -5.66 15.08 -7.47
CA LEU A 27 -6.08 13.76 -7.05
C LEU A 27 -7.57 13.58 -7.38
N THR A 28 -7.88 12.55 -8.17
CA THR A 28 -9.26 12.26 -8.58
C THR A 28 -9.87 11.20 -7.66
N LEU A 29 -10.78 11.60 -6.79
CA LEU A 29 -11.57 10.70 -5.95
C LEU A 29 -12.76 10.15 -6.78
N LEU A 30 -13.01 8.86 -6.64
CA LEU A 30 -14.05 8.15 -7.39
C LEU A 30 -15.04 7.49 -6.43
N SER A 31 -16.19 7.07 -6.97
CA SER A 31 -17.15 6.29 -6.19
C SER A 31 -16.52 4.95 -5.75
N PRO A 32 -16.72 4.53 -4.49
CA PRO A 32 -16.25 3.23 -4.01
C PRO A 32 -17.04 2.03 -4.59
N ALA A 33 -18.14 2.26 -5.31
CA ALA A 33 -19.00 1.19 -5.83
C ALA A 33 -18.28 0.15 -6.72
N THR A 34 -17.14 0.53 -7.32
CA THR A 34 -16.33 -0.35 -8.18
C THR A 34 -15.19 -1.05 -7.43
N TRP A 35 -15.09 -0.92 -6.11
CA TRP A 35 -14.05 -1.58 -5.32
C TRP A 35 -14.24 -3.12 -5.30
N GLU A 36 -13.13 -3.85 -5.16
CA GLU A 36 -13.15 -5.32 -5.10
C GLU A 36 -13.67 -5.85 -3.76
N ASP A 37 -13.35 -5.19 -2.64
CA ASP A 37 -13.83 -5.60 -1.30
C ASP A 37 -15.29 -5.15 -1.09
N ARG A 38 -16.21 -6.09 -1.30
CA ARG A 38 -17.65 -5.85 -1.13
C ARG A 38 -18.06 -5.57 0.31
N ASN A 39 -17.29 -6.02 1.31
CA ASN A 39 -17.59 -5.70 2.71
C ASN A 39 -17.35 -4.22 2.97
N ASP A 40 -16.29 -3.68 2.38
CA ASP A 40 -15.90 -2.29 2.49
C ASP A 40 -16.92 -1.35 1.84
N ILE A 41 -17.43 -1.75 0.67
CA ILE A 41 -18.55 -1.07 0.01
C ILE A 41 -19.77 -1.02 0.92
N ALA A 42 -20.09 -2.12 1.62
CA ALA A 42 -21.25 -2.15 2.50
C ALA A 42 -21.16 -1.11 3.64
N PHE A 43 -19.98 -0.93 4.24
CA PHE A 43 -19.76 0.11 5.26
C PHE A 43 -19.90 1.53 4.69
N LEU A 44 -19.35 1.78 3.50
CA LEU A 44 -19.44 3.09 2.83
C LEU A 44 -20.86 3.42 2.36
N GLU A 45 -21.63 2.44 1.91
CA GLU A 45 -23.04 2.62 1.56
C GLU A 45 -23.90 2.88 2.82
N ALA A 46 -23.63 2.17 3.92
CA ALA A 46 -24.29 2.43 5.19
C ALA A 46 -23.98 3.85 5.69
N TYR A 47 -22.72 4.29 5.57
CA TYR A 47 -22.32 5.66 5.85
C TYR A 47 -23.11 6.66 5.00
N ARG A 48 -23.05 6.52 3.67
CA ARG A 48 -23.74 7.40 2.71
C ARG A 48 -25.23 7.53 3.04
N ALA A 49 -25.91 6.39 3.26
CA ALA A 49 -27.33 6.36 3.58
C ALA A 49 -27.66 7.04 4.92
N ARG A 50 -26.87 6.80 5.96
CA ARG A 50 -27.04 7.40 7.29
C ARG A 50 -26.74 8.90 7.32
N ARG A 51 -25.81 9.35 6.46
CA ARG A 51 -25.48 10.77 6.27
C ARG A 51 -26.50 11.51 5.40
N GLY A 52 -27.30 10.78 4.63
CA GLY A 52 -28.31 11.36 3.75
C GLY A 52 -27.73 12.03 2.49
N VAL A 53 -26.48 11.73 2.14
CA VAL A 53 -25.78 12.35 1.00
C VAL A 53 -25.95 11.55 -0.28
N ARG A 54 -25.90 12.21 -1.43
CA ARG A 54 -26.09 11.53 -2.73
C ARG A 54 -24.91 10.64 -3.09
N HIS A 55 -23.70 11.15 -2.89
CA HIS A 55 -22.47 10.48 -3.25
C HIS A 55 -21.43 10.58 -2.13
N VAL A 56 -20.57 9.57 -2.10
CA VAL A 56 -19.33 9.57 -1.33
C VAL A 56 -18.23 9.26 -2.33
N PHE A 57 -17.29 10.19 -2.49
CA PHE A 57 -16.08 9.96 -3.27
C PHE A 57 -14.96 9.59 -2.31
N ALA A 58 -14.15 8.59 -2.68
CA ALA A 58 -13.09 8.08 -1.83
C ALA A 58 -11.78 7.89 -2.58
N MET A 59 -10.67 8.02 -1.85
CA MET A 59 -9.34 7.65 -2.27
C MET A 59 -8.58 7.01 -1.11
N CYS A 60 -8.01 5.83 -1.40
CA CYS A 60 -7.22 5.08 -0.42
C CYS A 60 -5.72 5.26 -0.66
N PHE A 61 -5.00 5.26 0.44
CA PHE A 61 -3.55 5.27 0.53
C PHE A 61 -3.11 4.19 1.50
N THR A 62 -1.85 3.81 1.44
CA THR A 62 -1.22 2.98 2.48
C THR A 62 -0.12 3.76 3.20
N GLN A 63 -0.06 3.56 4.51
CA GLN A 63 1.05 4.00 5.35
C GLN A 63 2.02 2.86 5.66
N ALA A 64 1.74 1.64 5.19
CA ALA A 64 2.62 0.50 5.36
C ALA A 64 3.97 0.71 4.64
N PRO A 65 5.03 0.03 5.10
CA PRO A 65 6.18 -0.23 4.25
C PRO A 65 5.74 -0.87 2.93
N GLU A 66 6.57 -0.72 1.91
CA GLU A 66 6.34 -1.37 0.63
C GLU A 66 6.30 -2.90 0.78
N THR A 67 5.28 -3.55 0.21
CA THR A 67 5.14 -5.02 0.23
C THR A 67 4.87 -5.55 -1.17
N PHE A 68 5.16 -6.84 -1.37
CA PHE A 68 4.88 -7.52 -2.63
C PHE A 68 3.38 -7.54 -2.97
N HIS A 69 2.54 -7.67 -1.93
CA HIS A 69 1.08 -7.66 -2.07
C HIS A 69 0.55 -6.35 -2.67
N HIS A 70 1.04 -5.19 -2.21
CA HIS A 70 0.58 -3.90 -2.73
C HIS A 70 0.80 -3.77 -4.24
N TRP A 71 1.95 -4.23 -4.74
CA TRP A 71 2.22 -4.28 -6.17
C TRP A 71 1.34 -5.29 -6.90
N GLY A 72 1.17 -6.48 -6.33
CA GLY A 72 0.40 -7.57 -6.94
C GLY A 72 -1.11 -7.31 -7.06
N VAL A 73 -1.66 -6.43 -6.21
CA VAL A 73 -3.10 -6.10 -6.17
C VAL A 73 -3.38 -4.70 -6.73
N PHE A 74 -2.69 -3.66 -6.27
CA PHE A 74 -3.06 -2.27 -6.55
C PHE A 74 -2.24 -1.60 -7.68
N ALA A 75 -1.12 -2.21 -8.09
CA ALA A 75 -0.24 -1.68 -9.13
C ALA A 75 0.34 -2.81 -10.00
N ARG A 76 -0.56 -3.59 -10.62
CA ARG A 76 -0.23 -4.86 -11.27
C ARG A 76 0.58 -4.65 -12.55
N GLY A 77 1.50 -5.59 -12.83
CA GLY A 77 2.24 -5.65 -14.08
C GLY A 77 3.31 -4.55 -14.23
N MET A 78 3.72 -4.31 -15.46
CA MET A 78 4.81 -3.37 -15.79
C MET A 78 4.42 -1.90 -15.65
N GLU A 79 3.13 -1.56 -15.79
CA GLU A 79 2.62 -0.18 -15.72
C GLU A 79 2.28 0.27 -14.29
N GLY A 80 2.51 -0.57 -13.29
CA GLY A 80 2.31 -0.23 -11.90
C GLY A 80 3.31 0.82 -11.41
N VAL A 81 2.83 1.78 -10.61
CA VAL A 81 3.66 2.74 -9.91
C VAL A 81 3.18 2.97 -8.48
N ARG A 82 4.08 3.44 -7.62
CA ARG A 82 3.76 3.94 -6.29
C ARG A 82 4.10 5.43 -6.23
N VAL A 83 3.10 6.25 -5.92
CA VAL A 83 3.26 7.70 -5.70
C VAL A 83 3.37 7.96 -4.20
N ASP A 84 4.42 8.66 -3.78
CA ASP A 84 4.64 9.06 -2.39
C ASP A 84 4.22 10.53 -2.21
N LEU A 85 3.20 10.80 -1.38
CA LEU A 85 2.60 12.11 -1.15
C LEU A 85 2.87 12.63 0.26
N ASP A 86 3.04 13.94 0.38
CA ASP A 86 3.12 14.67 1.65
C ASP A 86 1.76 14.65 2.37
N LYS A 87 1.64 13.83 3.42
CA LYS A 87 0.38 13.70 4.18
C LYS A 87 -0.03 15.06 4.75
N ARG A 88 0.90 15.76 5.39
CA ARG A 88 0.60 17.00 6.11
C ARG A 88 0.17 18.09 5.15
N ALA A 89 0.86 18.26 4.03
CA ALA A 89 0.52 19.29 3.05
C ALA A 89 -0.87 19.04 2.44
N LEU A 90 -1.17 17.79 2.05
CA LEU A 90 -2.48 17.41 1.55
C LEU A 90 -3.58 17.71 2.57
N LEU A 91 -3.47 17.21 3.80
CA LEU A 91 -4.52 17.39 4.81
C LEU A 91 -4.68 18.85 5.24
N THR A 92 -3.60 19.63 5.26
CA THR A 92 -3.68 21.07 5.52
C THR A 92 -4.50 21.78 4.45
N SER A 93 -4.34 21.41 3.17
CA SER A 93 -5.12 22.00 2.07
C SER A 93 -6.62 21.67 2.10
N LEU A 94 -7.01 20.63 2.83
CA LEU A 94 -8.38 20.14 2.92
C LEU A 94 -9.09 20.51 4.23
N ARG A 95 -8.34 21.03 5.22
CA ARG A 95 -8.83 21.27 6.58
C ARG A 95 -10.12 22.09 6.64
N ASP A 96 -10.17 23.16 5.87
CA ASP A 96 -11.27 24.12 5.92
C ASP A 96 -12.38 23.80 4.90
N ARG A 97 -12.35 22.61 4.28
CA ARG A 97 -13.33 22.14 3.29
C ARG A 97 -14.28 21.11 3.95
N PRO A 98 -15.52 21.49 4.31
CA PRO A 98 -16.38 20.68 5.19
C PRO A 98 -16.76 19.30 4.65
N CYS A 99 -16.77 19.10 3.32
CA CYS A 99 -17.13 17.80 2.77
C CYS A 99 -16.07 16.72 3.06
N PHE A 100 -14.81 17.11 3.31
CA PHE A 100 -13.72 16.17 3.43
C PHE A 100 -13.66 15.56 4.82
N VAL A 101 -13.49 14.24 4.82
CA VAL A 101 -13.26 13.44 6.02
C VAL A 101 -12.13 12.46 5.71
N TRP A 102 -11.25 12.24 6.67
CA TRP A 102 -10.12 11.33 6.51
C TRP A 102 -9.73 10.69 7.83
N ASN A 103 -9.26 9.46 7.75
CA ASN A 103 -8.73 8.77 8.91
C ASN A 103 -7.91 7.54 8.50
N ASP A 104 -7.17 7.03 9.48
CA ASP A 104 -6.59 5.69 9.41
C ASP A 104 -7.71 4.64 9.55
N VAL A 105 -7.62 3.57 8.76
CA VAL A 105 -8.58 2.46 8.82
C VAL A 105 -8.33 1.63 10.08
N GLN A 106 -9.41 1.37 10.80
CA GLN A 106 -9.48 0.49 11.95
C GLN A 106 -9.90 -0.92 11.52
N TYR A 107 -9.11 -1.89 11.97
CA TYR A 107 -9.26 -3.28 11.57
C TYR A 107 -9.96 -4.08 12.66
N LYS A 108 -11.10 -4.70 12.34
CA LYS A 108 -11.95 -5.45 13.29
C LYS A 108 -12.09 -6.92 12.90
N THR A 109 -12.06 -7.81 13.88
CA THR A 109 -12.54 -9.20 13.71
C THR A 109 -14.07 -9.22 13.68
N LEU A 110 -14.67 -10.36 13.31
CA LEU A 110 -16.13 -10.50 13.35
C LEU A 110 -16.64 -10.42 14.80
N ASP A 111 -16.02 -11.14 15.73
CA ASP A 111 -16.38 -11.05 17.16
C ASP A 111 -16.31 -9.62 17.71
N GLN A 112 -15.32 -8.83 17.27
CA GLN A 112 -15.20 -7.42 17.66
C GLN A 112 -16.28 -6.55 17.05
N LEU A 113 -16.80 -6.90 15.87
CA LEU A 113 -17.89 -6.20 15.21
C LEU A 113 -19.23 -6.55 15.85
N ASP A 114 -19.45 -7.85 16.14
CA ASP A 114 -20.66 -8.36 16.79
C ASP A 114 -20.83 -7.84 18.22
N ALA A 115 -19.71 -7.59 18.91
CA ALA A 115 -19.71 -6.97 20.23
C ALA A 115 -19.98 -5.45 20.23
N LEU A 116 -20.09 -4.79 19.07
CA LEU A 116 -20.42 -3.36 19.01
C LEU A 116 -21.92 -3.14 19.24
N GLU A 117 -22.29 -2.55 20.37
CA GLU A 117 -23.66 -2.13 20.65
C GLU A 117 -24.08 -0.91 19.81
N ALA A 118 -23.13 -0.01 19.55
CA ALA A 118 -23.33 1.18 18.74
C ALA A 118 -22.02 1.57 18.04
N ILE A 119 -22.15 2.20 16.87
CA ILE A 119 -21.03 2.78 16.13
C ILE A 119 -21.37 4.20 15.71
N ASN A 120 -20.41 5.11 15.87
CA ASN A 120 -20.53 6.44 15.33
C ASN A 120 -20.55 6.36 13.80
N VAL A 121 -21.53 7.00 13.16
CA VAL A 121 -21.66 7.02 11.70
C VAL A 121 -20.35 7.43 11.03
N TYR A 122 -19.61 8.39 11.59
CA TYR A 122 -18.36 8.89 11.02
C TYR A 122 -17.20 7.89 11.06
N ASP A 123 -17.31 6.81 11.83
CA ASP A 123 -16.30 5.75 11.88
C ASP A 123 -16.53 4.67 10.82
N LEU A 124 -17.76 4.54 10.29
CA LEU A 124 -18.11 3.52 9.30
C LEU A 124 -17.16 3.49 8.09
N PRO A 125 -16.80 4.64 7.47
CA PRO A 125 -15.89 4.66 6.33
C PRO A 125 -14.49 4.15 6.64
N PHE A 126 -14.14 3.99 7.90
CA PHE A 126 -12.80 3.65 8.37
C PHE A 126 -12.80 2.30 9.08
N LEU A 127 -13.82 1.46 8.92
CA LEU A 127 -13.78 0.08 9.36
C LEU A 127 -13.41 -0.87 8.22
N LYS A 128 -12.58 -1.86 8.53
CA LYS A 128 -12.26 -2.95 7.61
C LYS A 128 -12.02 -4.25 8.36
N ARG A 129 -12.16 -5.39 7.67
CA ARG A 129 -11.89 -6.70 8.27
C ARG A 129 -10.41 -6.85 8.65
N HIS A 130 -10.14 -7.47 9.80
CA HIS A 130 -8.80 -7.67 10.34
C HIS A 130 -7.82 -8.43 9.42
N ALA A 131 -8.34 -9.21 8.46
CA ALA A 131 -7.53 -9.87 7.45
C ALA A 131 -6.71 -8.89 6.58
N PHE A 132 -7.16 -7.64 6.44
CA PHE A 132 -6.52 -6.61 5.62
C PHE A 132 -5.57 -5.68 6.40
N ARG A 133 -5.30 -5.97 7.68
CA ARG A 133 -4.54 -5.07 8.58
C ARG A 133 -3.15 -4.68 8.07
N ASP A 134 -2.52 -5.53 7.26
CA ASP A 134 -1.19 -5.30 6.72
C ASP A 134 -1.17 -4.19 5.65
N GLU A 135 -2.34 -3.80 5.13
CA GLU A 135 -2.47 -2.66 4.21
C GLU A 135 -2.21 -1.32 4.91
N ARG A 136 -2.45 -1.21 6.23
CA ARG A 136 -2.34 0.05 7.01
C ARG A 136 -2.93 1.25 6.25
N GLU A 137 -4.17 1.07 5.86
CA GLU A 137 -4.89 1.94 4.94
C GLU A 137 -5.22 3.28 5.60
N PHE A 138 -5.08 4.35 4.84
CA PHE A 138 -5.55 5.70 5.16
C PHE A 138 -6.53 6.12 4.08
N ARG A 139 -7.71 6.59 4.48
CA ARG A 139 -8.76 6.99 3.53
C ARG A 139 -8.98 8.49 3.58
N LEU A 140 -9.12 9.06 2.38
CA LEU A 140 -9.66 10.39 2.16
C LEU A 140 -11.01 10.25 1.47
N LEU A 141 -12.03 10.91 2.01
CA LEU A 141 -13.38 10.92 1.47
C LEU A 141 -13.88 12.35 1.30
N CYS A 142 -14.84 12.55 0.41
CA CYS A 142 -15.69 13.74 0.40
C CYS A 142 -17.14 13.40 0.08
N GLU A 143 -18.03 13.98 0.85
CA GLU A 143 -19.48 13.92 0.66
C GLU A 143 -19.92 14.86 -0.47
N SER A 144 -20.90 14.46 -1.27
CA SER A 144 -21.50 15.34 -2.28
C SER A 144 -22.98 15.09 -2.44
N ASP A 145 -23.74 16.18 -2.55
CA ASP A 145 -25.18 16.16 -2.82
C ASP A 145 -25.51 16.38 -4.29
N ASP A 146 -24.50 16.65 -5.14
CA ASP A 146 -24.71 16.85 -6.57
C ASP A 146 -25.02 15.50 -7.25
N PRO A 147 -26.26 15.27 -7.72
CA PRO A 147 -26.64 14.00 -8.33
C PRO A 147 -25.86 13.70 -9.62
N ALA A 148 -25.33 14.72 -10.31
CA ALA A 148 -24.59 14.57 -11.55
C ALA A 148 -23.08 14.33 -11.34
N ALA A 149 -22.57 14.45 -10.10
CA ALA A 149 -21.16 14.26 -9.82
C ALA A 149 -20.73 12.81 -10.07
N GLN A 150 -19.73 12.61 -10.94
CA GLN A 150 -19.15 11.29 -11.23
C GLN A 150 -17.78 11.08 -10.57
N ARG A 151 -17.10 12.18 -10.23
CA ARG A 151 -15.81 12.21 -9.57
C ARG A 151 -15.63 13.52 -8.84
N LEU A 152 -14.63 13.57 -7.97
CA LEU A 152 -14.19 14.81 -7.35
C LEU A 152 -12.69 14.99 -7.55
N ASP A 153 -12.32 16.11 -8.16
CA ASP A 153 -10.93 16.46 -8.38
C ASP A 153 -10.44 17.34 -7.22
N VAL A 154 -9.39 16.92 -6.54
CA VAL A 154 -8.72 17.64 -5.47
C VAL A 154 -7.44 18.25 -6.03
N PRO A 155 -7.33 19.58 -6.15
CA PRO A 155 -6.09 20.22 -6.57
C PRO A 155 -4.95 19.87 -5.61
N ILE A 156 -3.78 19.56 -6.15
CA ILE A 156 -2.56 19.32 -5.38
C ILE A 156 -1.41 20.15 -5.92
N ASP A 157 -0.52 20.59 -5.03
CA ASP A 157 0.77 21.12 -5.47
C ASP A 157 1.70 19.95 -5.82
N ARG A 158 2.37 20.05 -6.95
CA ARG A 158 3.38 19.09 -7.40
C ARG A 158 4.47 18.83 -6.36
N ALA A 159 4.84 19.83 -5.55
CA ALA A 159 5.81 19.72 -4.47
C ALA A 159 5.37 18.76 -3.33
N TRP A 160 4.08 18.41 -3.29
CA TRP A 160 3.56 17.41 -2.37
C TRP A 160 3.91 15.99 -2.83
N ILE A 161 4.19 15.77 -4.12
CA ILE A 161 4.66 14.48 -4.64
C ILE A 161 6.15 14.35 -4.35
N LYS A 162 6.49 13.56 -3.33
CA LYS A 162 7.88 13.34 -2.87
C LYS A 162 8.66 12.41 -3.77
N GLY A 163 7.97 11.61 -4.57
CA GLY A 163 8.59 10.77 -5.58
C GLY A 163 7.64 9.69 -6.08
N ILE A 164 8.08 9.02 -7.13
CA ILE A 164 7.38 7.91 -7.74
C ILE A 164 8.34 6.73 -7.80
N SER A 165 7.87 5.54 -7.43
CA SER A 165 8.58 4.28 -7.65
C SER A 165 7.88 3.50 -8.75
N ALA A 166 8.63 3.01 -9.73
CA ALA A 166 8.12 2.13 -10.78
C ALA A 166 8.05 0.68 -10.28
N SER A 167 7.10 -0.07 -10.85
CA SER A 167 6.87 -1.49 -10.60
C SER A 167 8.15 -2.33 -10.67
N PRO A 168 8.27 -3.37 -9.81
CA PRO A 168 9.39 -4.30 -9.86
C PRO A 168 9.36 -5.20 -11.11
N TRP A 169 8.27 -5.17 -11.90
CA TRP A 169 8.15 -5.87 -13.18
C TRP A 169 8.40 -5.00 -14.40
N MET A 170 8.66 -3.70 -14.22
CA MET A 170 8.99 -2.80 -15.33
C MET A 170 10.39 -3.13 -15.89
N PRO A 171 10.52 -3.44 -17.19
CA PRO A 171 11.81 -3.63 -17.84
C PRO A 171 12.68 -2.36 -17.79
N GLU A 172 14.00 -2.52 -17.70
CA GLU A 172 14.93 -1.41 -17.49
C GLU A 172 14.93 -0.39 -18.65
N ASN A 173 14.90 -0.86 -19.90
CA ASN A 173 14.81 -0.01 -21.09
C ASN A 173 13.54 0.86 -21.10
N LEU A 174 12.41 0.26 -20.70
CA LEU A 174 11.15 0.99 -20.58
C LEU A 174 11.19 1.99 -19.42
N PHE A 175 11.75 1.59 -18.27
CA PHE A 175 11.92 2.47 -17.12
C PHE A 175 12.73 3.73 -17.49
N GLN A 176 13.85 3.60 -18.20
CA GLN A 176 14.66 4.76 -18.61
C GLN A 176 13.89 5.68 -19.57
N SER A 177 13.10 5.10 -20.47
CA SER A 177 12.26 5.86 -21.41
C SER A 177 11.17 6.65 -20.67
N ILE A 178 10.41 5.99 -19.80
CA ILE A 178 9.37 6.62 -18.97
C ILE A 178 9.97 7.68 -18.04
N LYS A 179 11.14 7.41 -17.45
CA LYS A 179 11.84 8.35 -16.58
C LYS A 179 12.21 9.63 -17.30
N SER A 180 12.70 9.50 -18.52
CA SER A 180 13.04 10.64 -19.37
C SER A 180 11.78 11.44 -19.70
N ALA A 181 10.68 10.77 -20.07
CA ALA A 181 9.39 11.41 -20.36
C ALA A 181 8.82 12.15 -19.14
N ILE A 182 8.78 11.53 -17.96
CA ILE A 182 8.30 12.16 -16.72
C ILE A 182 9.14 13.40 -16.37
N ARG A 183 10.47 13.32 -16.49
CA ARG A 183 11.36 14.45 -16.19
C ARG A 183 11.23 15.61 -17.18
N ALA A 184 10.82 15.33 -18.41
CA ALA A 184 10.56 16.35 -19.43
C ALA A 184 9.26 17.12 -19.16
N LEU A 185 8.34 16.61 -18.33
CA LEU A 185 7.15 17.36 -17.95
C LEU A 185 7.53 18.65 -17.21
N PRO A 186 6.86 19.79 -17.48
CA PRO A 186 7.13 21.06 -16.81
C PRO A 186 7.13 20.89 -15.29
N GLY A 187 8.15 21.32 -14.56
CA GLY A 187 8.21 21.18 -13.10
C GLY A 187 8.60 19.79 -12.56
N CYS A 188 8.79 18.78 -13.42
CA CYS A 188 9.18 17.41 -12.99
C CYS A 188 10.67 17.08 -13.16
N GLY A 189 11.51 17.99 -13.66
CA GLY A 189 12.92 17.69 -13.93
C GLY A 189 13.71 17.17 -12.73
N LYS A 190 13.34 17.58 -11.51
CA LYS A 190 13.95 17.14 -10.24
C LYS A 190 13.15 16.06 -9.51
N LEU A 191 12.02 15.60 -10.07
CA LEU A 191 11.18 14.60 -9.42
C LEU A 191 11.96 13.29 -9.27
N ARG A 192 11.93 12.74 -8.05
CA ARG A 192 12.51 11.43 -7.78
C ARG A 192 11.65 10.35 -8.46
N PHE A 193 12.17 9.75 -9.51
CA PHE A 193 11.60 8.56 -10.14
C PHE A 193 12.64 7.44 -10.19
N GLN A 194 12.31 6.34 -9.52
CA GLN A 194 13.20 5.20 -9.29
C GLN A 194 12.47 3.88 -9.53
N ARG A 195 13.18 2.80 -9.81
CA ARG A 195 12.61 1.45 -9.81
C ARG A 195 12.72 0.86 -8.39
N THR A 196 11.70 0.15 -7.93
CA THR A 196 11.82 -0.56 -6.66
C THR A 196 12.81 -1.72 -6.75
N THR A 197 13.53 -1.98 -5.67
CA THR A 197 14.45 -3.11 -5.52
C THR A 197 13.82 -4.28 -4.76
N LEU A 198 12.49 -4.27 -4.58
CA LEU A 198 11.77 -5.26 -3.77
C LEU A 198 12.00 -6.71 -4.23
N ARG A 199 12.06 -6.94 -5.55
CA ARG A 199 12.34 -8.28 -6.12
C ARG A 199 13.83 -8.55 -6.31
N GLU A 200 14.59 -7.51 -6.66
CA GLU A 200 15.98 -7.61 -7.06
C GLU A 200 16.82 -6.64 -6.24
N ASN A 201 17.48 -7.16 -5.21
CA ASN A 201 18.27 -6.35 -4.28
C ASN A 201 19.73 -6.82 -4.23
N ASP A 202 20.62 -6.07 -4.86
CA ASP A 202 22.05 -6.43 -4.95
C ASP A 202 22.75 -6.40 -3.60
N ARG A 203 22.32 -5.53 -2.68
CA ARG A 203 22.85 -5.48 -1.32
C ARG A 203 22.52 -6.78 -0.57
N TRP A 204 21.30 -7.29 -0.71
CA TRP A 204 20.88 -8.57 -0.15
C TRP A 204 21.71 -9.72 -0.74
N LYS A 205 21.80 -9.81 -2.08
CA LYS A 205 22.60 -10.84 -2.77
C LYS A 205 24.08 -10.78 -2.39
N THR A 206 24.62 -9.59 -2.20
CA THR A 206 26.01 -9.39 -1.74
C THR A 206 26.19 -9.81 -0.29
N ALA A 207 25.23 -9.55 0.59
CA ALA A 207 25.27 -10.03 1.97
C ALA A 207 25.27 -11.57 2.03
N VAL A 208 24.44 -12.23 1.20
CA VAL A 208 24.44 -13.69 1.07
C VAL A 208 25.81 -14.23 0.66
N ARG A 209 26.42 -13.66 -0.39
CA ARG A 209 27.77 -14.05 -0.83
C ARG A 209 28.79 -13.96 0.30
N LYS A 210 28.81 -12.84 1.04
CA LYS A 210 29.70 -12.65 2.20
C LYS A 210 29.51 -13.70 3.30
N ILE A 211 28.27 -14.06 3.61
CA ILE A 211 27.96 -15.08 4.63
C ILE A 211 28.48 -16.45 4.19
N VAL A 212 28.26 -16.80 2.92
CA VAL A 212 28.72 -18.08 2.35
C VAL A 212 30.24 -18.13 2.31
N ASP A 213 30.90 -17.11 1.78
CA ASP A 213 32.36 -17.05 1.67
C ASP A 213 33.03 -17.05 3.06
N GLY A 214 32.47 -16.33 4.03
CA GLY A 214 32.92 -16.32 5.42
C GLY A 214 32.73 -17.67 6.13
N SER A 215 31.65 -18.39 5.81
CA SER A 215 31.36 -19.73 6.36
C SER A 215 32.24 -20.81 5.73
N ILE A 216 32.61 -20.65 4.46
CA ILE A 216 33.60 -21.50 3.77
C ILE A 216 34.99 -21.27 4.39
N ALA A 217 35.37 -20.02 4.66
CA ALA A 217 36.63 -19.69 5.32
C ALA A 217 36.69 -20.19 6.79
N ALA A 218 35.55 -20.30 7.47
CA ALA A 218 35.46 -20.76 8.87
C ALA A 218 35.34 -22.30 9.03
N GLY A 219 35.29 -23.07 7.93
CA GLY A 219 35.49 -24.52 7.93
C GLY A 219 34.64 -25.30 8.94
N SER A 220 33.33 -25.44 8.72
CA SER A 220 32.55 -26.62 9.18
C SER A 220 31.11 -26.56 8.68
N LEU A 221 30.80 -27.28 7.60
CA LEU A 221 29.43 -27.75 7.37
C LEU A 221 29.19 -28.92 8.34
N PRO A 222 28.16 -28.89 9.20
CA PRO A 222 27.80 -30.08 9.96
C PRO A 222 27.36 -31.18 8.99
N ARG A 223 28.04 -32.33 9.03
CA ARG A 223 27.61 -33.54 8.33
C ARG A 223 26.26 -33.95 8.91
N ASN A 224 25.23 -33.98 8.07
CA ASN A 224 23.91 -34.46 8.43
C ASN A 224 24.00 -35.99 8.63
N PRO A 225 23.75 -36.56 9.83
CA PRO A 225 23.75 -38.00 10.01
C PRO A 225 22.33 -38.52 9.78
N ILE A 226 22.01 -38.83 8.52
CA ILE A 226 20.87 -39.71 8.23
C ILE A 226 21.43 -40.93 7.51
N GLY A 227 21.84 -41.91 8.32
CA GLY A 227 22.15 -43.27 7.91
C GLY A 227 21.72 -44.20 9.05
N PRO A 228 20.91 -45.24 8.79
CA PRO A 228 20.26 -46.01 9.85
C PRO A 228 21.28 -46.86 10.61
N GLN A 229 21.26 -46.79 11.94
CA GLN A 229 21.98 -47.72 12.81
C GLN A 229 21.32 -49.10 12.70
N ALA A 230 21.95 -50.02 11.97
CA ALA A 230 21.65 -51.44 12.07
C ALA A 230 22.25 -51.97 13.38
N GLY A 231 21.36 -52.31 14.32
CA GLY A 231 21.71 -52.82 15.64
C GLY A 231 22.45 -54.16 15.59
N ARG A 232 23.54 -54.27 16.34
CA ARG A 232 24.04 -55.54 16.86
C ARG A 232 23.42 -55.74 18.24
N GLY A 233 22.32 -56.48 18.28
CA GLY A 233 21.80 -57.06 19.52
C GLY A 233 22.67 -58.24 19.93
N GLY A 234 23.15 -58.23 21.17
CA GLY A 234 23.86 -59.36 21.74
C GLY A 234 24.16 -59.17 23.22
N ARG A 235 23.27 -59.73 24.07
CA ARG A 235 23.56 -60.80 25.05
C ARG A 235 22.69 -60.67 26.30
N GLY A 236 22.12 -61.82 26.68
CA GLY A 236 22.22 -62.37 28.03
C GLY A 236 21.44 -61.66 29.13
N GLN A 237 20.38 -62.31 29.59
CA GLN A 237 20.02 -62.29 31.00
C GLN A 237 20.05 -63.71 31.53
N ASP A 238 20.67 -63.80 32.71
CA ASP A 238 20.85 -64.97 33.53
C ASP A 238 19.54 -65.42 34.20
N SER A 239 19.51 -66.74 34.44
CA SER A 239 18.93 -67.53 35.54
C SER A 239 18.01 -66.85 36.57
#